data_AF-A0A069RR26-F1
#
_entry.id   AF-A0A069RR26-F1
#
_cell.length_a   1.000
_cell.length_b   1.000
_cell.length_c   1.000
_cell.angle_alpha   90.00
_cell.angle_beta   90.00
_cell.angle_gamma   90.00
#
_symmetry.space_group_name_H-M   'P 1'
#
loop_
_entity.id
_entity.type
_entity.pdbx_description
1 polymer ?
#
loop_
_entity_poly.entity_id
_entity_poly.type
_entity_poly.pdbx_seq_one_letter_code
_entity_poly.pdbx_strand_id
1 'polypeptide(L)'
;MLDFIIKVLFLALTIAFLGAWGIVKEQKKSKELIDKIYAKMQNKITQGLEKSGQLSMKEIESLILNTKASLFWSKEHVKITNAKTAAKIVIEKMLREGIIEEDFSNNRKIYILK
;
A
#
# COMPACT_ATOMS: atom_id res chain seq x y z
N MET A 1 8.85 52.45 -5.24
CA MET A 1 8.91 51.50 -6.38
C MET A 1 9.69 50.23 -6.03
N LEU A 2 10.93 50.33 -5.53
CA LEU A 2 11.77 49.15 -5.22
C LEU A 2 11.17 48.22 -4.13
N ASP A 3 10.60 48.80 -3.06
CA ASP A 3 9.88 48.04 -2.02
C ASP A 3 8.68 47.25 -2.57
N PHE A 4 7.95 47.82 -3.52
CA PHE A 4 6.84 47.12 -4.18
C PHE A 4 7.33 45.96 -5.04
N ILE A 5 8.42 46.16 -5.80
CA ILE A 5 9.05 45.11 -6.60
C ILE A 5 9.50 43.94 -5.71
N ILE A 6 10.14 44.23 -4.58
CA ILE A 6 10.57 43.19 -3.62
C ILE A 6 9.38 42.41 -3.07
N LYS A 7 8.29 43.10 -2.68
CA LYS A 7 7.07 42.44 -2.16
C LYS A 7 6.44 41.50 -3.19
N VAL A 8 6.34 41.94 -4.45
CA VAL A 8 5.82 41.11 -5.55
C VAL A 8 6.73 39.91 -5.81
N LEU A 9 8.05 40.10 -5.77
CA LEU A 9 9.02 39.02 -5.96
C LEU A 9 8.88 37.96 -4.87
N PHE A 10 8.75 38.38 -3.61
CA PHE A 10 8.58 37.48 -2.47
C PHE A 10 7.26 36.71 -2.54
N LEU A 11 6.18 37.37 -2.96
CA LEU A 11 4.90 36.72 -3.21
C LEU A 11 5.02 35.66 -4.31
N ALA A 12 5.68 35.97 -5.43
CA ALA A 12 5.89 35.00 -6.50
C ALA A 12 6.72 33.79 -6.04
N LEU A 13 7.79 34.01 -5.28
CA LEU A 13 8.63 32.95 -4.69
C LEU A 13 7.83 32.02 -3.76
N THR A 14 7.00 32.60 -2.89
CA THR A 14 6.19 31.81 -1.96
C THR A 14 5.14 30.95 -2.69
N ILE A 15 4.46 31.51 -3.69
CA ILE A 15 3.49 30.76 -4.51
C ILE A 15 4.20 29.64 -5.28
N ALA A 16 5.35 29.93 -5.90
CA ALA A 16 6.12 28.92 -6.63
C ALA A 16 6.58 27.77 -5.72
N PHE A 17 7.05 28.09 -4.50
CA PHE A 17 7.46 27.08 -3.53
C PHE A 17 6.29 26.20 -3.08
N LEU A 18 5.14 26.79 -2.75
CA LEU A 18 3.93 26.05 -2.37
C LEU A 18 3.41 25.18 -3.52
N GLY A 19 3.45 25.69 -4.75
CA GLY A 19 3.06 24.94 -5.95
C GLY A 19 3.95 23.73 -6.19
N ALA A 20 5.27 23.91 -6.15
CA ALA A 20 6.24 22.83 -6.31
C ALA A 20 6.06 21.75 -5.22
N TRP A 21 5.88 22.16 -3.96
CA TRP A 21 5.60 21.23 -2.86
C TRP A 21 4.30 20.44 -3.09
N GLY A 22 3.23 21.14 -3.50
CA GLY A 22 1.93 20.52 -3.79
C GLY A 22 2.03 19.42 -4.84
N ILE A 23 2.72 19.69 -5.94
CA ILE A 23 2.94 18.73 -7.04
C ILE A 23 3.70 17.50 -6.55
N VAL A 24 4.79 17.69 -5.82
CA VAL A 24 5.58 16.55 -5.27
C VAL A 24 4.73 15.72 -4.31
N LYS A 25 3.90 16.36 -3.49
CA LYS A 25 3.02 15.68 -2.54
C LYS A 25 1.93 14.87 -3.26
N GLU A 26 1.36 15.41 -4.32
CA GLU A 26 0.34 14.74 -5.12
C GLU A 26 0.90 13.51 -5.85
N GLN A 27 2.11 13.61 -6.41
CA GLN A 27 2.78 12.46 -7.04
C GLN A 27 3.04 11.31 -6.06
N LYS A 28 3.40 11.62 -4.81
CA LYS A 28 3.66 10.60 -3.77
C LYS A 28 2.39 9.90 -3.28
N LYS A 29 1.22 10.55 -3.40
CA LYS A 29 -0.07 10.08 -2.89
C LYS A 29 -0.45 8.69 -3.41
N SER A 30 -0.27 8.43 -4.71
CA SER A 30 -0.58 7.14 -5.33
C SER A 30 0.27 6.02 -4.73
N LYS A 31 1.58 6.28 -4.57
CA LYS A 31 2.51 5.34 -3.95
C LYS A 31 2.14 5.07 -2.49
N GLU A 32 1.85 6.11 -1.71
CA GLU A 32 1.43 5.96 -0.31
C GLU A 32 0.15 5.12 -0.16
N LEU A 33 -0.83 5.29 -1.07
CA LEU A 33 -2.04 4.47 -1.09
C LEU A 33 -1.74 3.00 -1.38
N ILE A 34 -0.87 2.72 -2.34
CA ILE A 34 -0.44 1.36 -2.71
C ILE A 34 0.33 0.71 -1.55
N ASP A 35 1.28 1.43 -0.95
CA ASP A 35 2.05 0.92 0.18
C ASP A 35 1.14 0.64 1.38
N LYS A 36 0.15 1.51 1.64
CA LYS A 36 -0.81 1.33 2.72
C LYS A 36 -1.76 0.16 2.50
N ILE A 37 -2.23 -0.07 1.26
CA ILE A 37 -3.08 -1.24 0.98
C ILE A 37 -2.27 -2.52 1.07
N TYR A 38 -1.01 -2.50 0.63
CA TYR A 38 -0.09 -3.62 0.76
C TYR A 38 0.13 -4.00 2.23
N ALA A 39 0.48 -3.02 3.08
CA ALA A 39 0.67 -3.25 4.51
C ALA A 39 -0.58 -3.82 5.18
N LYS A 40 -1.79 -3.36 4.78
CA LYS A 40 -3.05 -3.92 5.28
C LYS A 40 -3.27 -5.38 4.84
N MET A 41 -2.96 -5.72 3.58
CA MET A 41 -3.07 -7.10 3.10
C MET A 41 -2.10 -8.01 3.85
N GLN A 42 -0.83 -7.61 3.93
CA GLN A 42 0.22 -8.35 4.63
C GLN A 42 -0.15 -8.58 6.11
N ASN A 43 -0.64 -7.55 6.80
CA ASN A 43 -1.04 -7.67 8.20
C ASN A 43 -2.22 -8.65 8.37
N LYS A 44 -3.21 -8.62 7.47
CA LYS A 44 -4.31 -9.60 7.48
C LYS A 44 -3.84 -11.03 7.25
N ILE A 45 -2.91 -11.24 6.31
CA ILE A 45 -2.34 -12.55 6.01
C ILE A 45 -1.55 -13.05 7.22
N THR A 46 -0.69 -12.22 7.79
CA THR A 46 0.12 -12.54 8.98
C THR A 46 -0.78 -12.91 10.16
N GLN A 47 -1.79 -12.08 10.47
CA GLN A 47 -2.78 -12.39 11.52
C GLN A 47 -3.59 -13.67 11.24
N GLY A 48 -3.84 -13.98 9.97
CA GLY A 48 -4.49 -15.22 9.56
C GLY A 48 -3.58 -16.44 9.81
N LEU A 49 -2.30 -16.33 9.44
CA LEU A 49 -1.29 -17.37 9.66
C LEU A 49 -1.01 -17.59 11.14
N GLU A 50 -0.92 -16.54 11.95
CA GLU A 50 -0.76 -16.66 13.41
C GLU A 50 -1.91 -17.44 14.07
N LYS A 51 -3.13 -17.32 13.54
CA LYS A 51 -4.32 -18.01 14.09
C LYS A 51 -4.47 -19.44 13.61
N SER A 52 -4.14 -19.71 12.35
CA SER A 52 -4.41 -20.99 11.69
C SER A 52 -3.17 -21.87 11.51
N GLY A 53 -1.96 -21.31 11.71
CA GLY A 53 -0.67 -21.93 11.44
C GLY A 53 -0.31 -21.98 9.96
N GLN A 54 -1.28 -22.23 9.08
CA GLN A 54 -1.10 -22.35 7.64
C GLN A 54 -2.29 -21.77 6.89
N LEU A 55 -2.06 -21.18 5.73
CA LEU A 55 -3.12 -20.72 4.82
C LEU A 55 -2.90 -21.22 3.40
N SER A 56 -3.97 -21.59 2.73
CA SER A 56 -4.00 -21.84 1.30
C SER A 56 -4.22 -20.54 0.51
N MET A 57 -3.89 -20.57 -0.79
CA MET A 57 -4.14 -19.44 -1.70
C MET A 57 -5.59 -18.94 -1.67
N LYS A 58 -6.58 -19.85 -1.63
CA LYS A 58 -8.00 -19.49 -1.60
C LYS A 58 -8.40 -18.78 -0.31
N GLU A 59 -7.82 -19.20 0.82
CA GLU A 59 -8.08 -18.55 2.11
C GLU A 59 -7.47 -17.16 2.15
N ILE A 60 -6.25 -17.00 1.61
CA ILE A 60 -5.62 -15.69 1.45
C ILE A 60 -6.47 -14.77 0.58
N GLU A 61 -6.94 -15.25 -0.57
CA GLU A 61 -7.84 -14.50 -1.46
C GLU A 61 -9.09 -14.01 -0.71
N SER A 62 -9.71 -14.87 0.11
CA SER A 62 -10.88 -14.52 0.93
C SER A 62 -10.54 -13.49 2.02
N LEU A 63 -9.40 -13.61 2.70
CA LEU A 63 -8.97 -12.69 3.77
C LEU A 63 -8.72 -11.28 3.25
N ILE A 64 -8.08 -11.17 2.08
CA ILE A 64 -7.75 -9.87 1.49
C ILE A 64 -8.92 -9.27 0.72
N LEU A 65 -9.94 -10.04 0.35
CA LEU A 65 -11.11 -9.56 -0.38
C LEU A 65 -11.72 -8.33 0.33
N ASN A 66 -12.14 -7.34 -0.46
CA ASN A 66 -12.70 -6.08 0.02
C ASN A 66 -11.77 -5.23 0.92
N THR A 67 -10.48 -5.53 1.03
CA THR A 67 -9.55 -4.67 1.77
C THR A 67 -9.48 -3.30 1.10
N LYS A 68 -9.63 -2.24 1.93
CA LYS A 68 -9.65 -0.84 1.52
C LYS A 68 -8.61 -0.04 2.30
N ALA A 69 -7.88 0.82 1.59
CA ALA A 69 -6.97 1.79 2.18
C ALA A 69 -7.36 3.21 1.75
N SER A 70 -7.26 4.15 2.68
CA SER A 70 -7.45 5.59 2.45
C SER A 70 -6.38 6.36 3.22
N LEU A 71 -6.02 7.55 2.71
CA LEU A 71 -5.14 8.47 3.41
C LEU A 71 -5.99 9.37 4.33
N PHE A 72 -5.48 9.72 5.51
CA PHE A 72 -6.24 10.56 6.45
C PHE A 72 -6.47 11.98 5.92
N TRP A 73 -5.56 12.46 5.08
CA TRP A 73 -5.58 13.80 4.49
C TRP A 73 -6.19 13.81 3.08
N SER A 74 -6.72 12.69 2.58
CA SER A 74 -7.34 12.62 1.27
C SER A 74 -8.62 11.80 1.25
N LYS A 75 -9.58 12.22 0.42
CA LYS A 75 -10.81 11.47 0.16
C LYS A 75 -10.59 10.25 -0.75
N GLU A 76 -9.42 10.17 -1.40
CA GLU A 76 -9.06 9.03 -2.23
C GLU A 76 -8.88 7.75 -1.43
N HIS A 77 -9.27 6.66 -2.07
CA HIS A 77 -9.15 5.34 -1.51
C HIS A 77 -8.91 4.31 -2.59
N VAL A 78 -8.20 3.25 -2.23
CA VAL A 78 -7.99 2.07 -3.06
C VAL A 78 -8.74 0.91 -2.42
N LYS A 79 -9.45 0.16 -3.24
CA LYS A 79 -10.14 -1.07 -2.86
C LYS A 79 -9.69 -2.20 -3.78
N ILE A 80 -9.45 -3.37 -3.22
CA ILE A 80 -9.13 -4.56 -4.02
C ILE A 80 -10.39 -5.00 -4.78
N THR A 81 -10.28 -5.03 -6.11
CA THR A 81 -11.32 -5.52 -7.02
C THR A 81 -11.09 -6.96 -7.44
N ASN A 82 -9.84 -7.35 -7.67
CA ASN A 82 -9.45 -8.71 -8.05
C ASN A 82 -8.56 -9.33 -6.96
N ALA A 83 -9.18 -10.14 -6.09
CA ALA A 83 -8.48 -10.80 -4.99
C ALA A 83 -7.41 -11.80 -5.48
N LYS A 84 -7.64 -12.50 -6.60
CA LYS A 84 -6.70 -13.49 -7.13
C LYS A 84 -5.38 -12.85 -7.55
N THR A 85 -5.44 -11.77 -8.33
CA THR A 85 -4.24 -11.04 -8.76
C THR A 85 -3.56 -10.36 -7.57
N ALA A 86 -4.33 -9.74 -6.67
CA ALA A 86 -3.79 -9.08 -5.48
C ALA A 86 -3.09 -10.09 -4.54
N ALA A 87 -3.70 -11.25 -4.32
CA ALA A 87 -3.13 -12.34 -3.51
C ALA A 87 -1.80 -12.81 -4.09
N LYS A 88 -1.73 -13.01 -5.41
CA LYS A 88 -0.48 -13.41 -6.05
C LYS A 88 0.62 -12.38 -5.83
N ILE A 89 0.34 -11.10 -6.07
CA ILE A 89 1.32 -10.01 -5.90
C ILE A 89 1.80 -9.90 -4.46
N VAL A 90 0.89 -9.98 -3.48
CA VAL A 90 1.26 -9.85 -2.05
C VAL A 90 2.06 -11.05 -1.56
N ILE A 91 1.67 -12.27 -1.92
CA ILE A 91 2.39 -13.49 -1.55
C ILE A 91 3.78 -13.50 -2.17
N GLU A 92 3.88 -13.22 -3.47
CA GLU A 92 5.18 -13.21 -4.15
C GLU A 92 6.15 -12.19 -3.52
N LYS A 93 5.62 -11.05 -3.08
CA LYS A 93 6.42 -10.05 -2.36
C LYS A 93 6.77 -10.51 -0.94
N MET A 94 5.83 -11.09 -0.18
CA MET A 94 6.09 -11.61 1.16
C MET A 94 7.09 -12.78 1.17
N LEU A 95 7.07 -13.63 0.14
CA LEU A 95 8.08 -14.68 -0.08
C LEU A 95 9.46 -14.08 -0.34
N ARG A 96 9.56 -13.06 -1.20
CA ARG A 96 10.83 -12.34 -1.45
C ARG A 96 11.35 -11.63 -0.21
N GLU A 97 10.46 -11.08 0.61
CA GLU A 97 10.79 -10.41 1.87
C GLU A 97 11.12 -11.41 2.99
N GLY A 98 10.93 -12.72 2.77
CA GLY A 98 11.23 -13.78 3.73
C GLY A 98 10.27 -13.82 4.92
N ILE A 99 9.07 -13.24 4.80
CA ILE A 99 8.07 -13.20 5.87
C ILE A 99 7.32 -14.54 5.97
N ILE A 100 7.12 -15.20 4.83
CA ILE A 100 6.42 -16.47 4.70
C ILE A 100 7.27 -17.44 3.88
N GLU A 101 7.00 -18.74 4.04
CA GLU A 101 7.57 -19.81 3.23
C GLU A 101 6.47 -20.59 2.50
N GLU A 102 6.78 -21.12 1.31
CA GLU A 102 5.90 -22.07 0.62
C GLU A 102 6.18 -23.48 1.17
N ASP A 103 5.13 -24.17 1.61
CA ASP A 103 5.18 -25.57 1.97
C ASP A 103 4.18 -26.37 1.10
N PHE A 104 4.48 -27.65 0.91
CA PHE A 104 3.68 -28.60 0.16
C PHE A 104 3.10 -29.64 1.11
N SER A 105 2.01 -29.28 1.78
CA SER A 105 1.26 -30.21 2.61
C SER A 105 0.09 -30.80 1.82
N ASN A 106 -0.01 -32.13 1.82
CA ASN A 106 -1.15 -32.89 1.29
C ASN A 106 -1.52 -32.53 -0.17
N ASN A 107 -0.50 -32.50 -1.05
CA ASN A 107 -0.60 -32.22 -2.48
C ASN A 107 -1.18 -30.82 -2.82
N ARG A 108 -1.14 -29.88 -1.87
CA ARG A 108 -1.61 -28.50 -2.03
C ARG A 108 -0.52 -27.52 -1.60
N LYS A 109 -0.40 -26.42 -2.35
CA LYS A 109 0.44 -25.29 -1.94
C LYS A 109 -0.18 -24.60 -0.73
N ILE A 110 0.56 -24.58 0.37
CA ILE A 110 0.21 -23.84 1.59
C ILE A 110 1.33 -22.85 1.91
N TYR A 111 0.99 -21.82 2.67
CA TYR A 111 1.93 -20.81 3.12
C TYR A 111 1.96 -20.81 4.65
N ILE A 112 3.16 -20.73 5.21
CA ILE A 112 3.42 -20.69 6.64
C ILE A 112 4.28 -19.47 6.98
N LEU A 113 4.23 -19.02 8.23
CA LEU A 113 5.18 -18.00 8.72
C LEU A 113 6.56 -18.65 8.84
N LYS A 114 7.58 -17.89 8.43
CA LYS A 114 8.98 -18.25 8.65
C LYS A 114 9.36 -18.11 10.13
#